data_AF-A0A9Q1GQL8-F1
#
_entry.id   AF-A0A9Q1GQL8-F1
#
_cell.length_a   1.000
_cell.length_b   1.000
_cell.length_c   1.000
_cell.angle_alpha   90.00
_cell.angle_beta   90.00
_cell.angle_gamma   90.00
#
_symmetry.space_group_name_H-M   'P 1'
#
loop_
_entity.id
_entity.type
_entity.pdbx_description
1 polymer ?
#
loop_
_entity_poly.entity_id
_entity_poly.type
_entity_poly.pdbx_seq_one_letter_code
_entity_poly.pdbx_strand_id
1 'polypeptide(L)'
;MAEYAPLQYDDEEQQLQLRLPSRHQHCPPPPFSVAGITRSSRVASLDVFRGLCVFLMMFVDYGGPIFPIIAHAPWNGLHLADFVMPFFLFIAGVSLAIAYKKVIDRTDATKKTVTRAVKLFLLGVFLQGGYLHGTKSFTYGVDIFGVRWMGILQRISIAYVVAALCEIWLPCQKRKFGMGRSYFWQWCVIFCFCTTYLGLLYGLHVPDWEFSTSNLGSSLPTSEITRVHKVKCGFRGDLGPACNSAGMIDRAVLGINHLYARPAYGNLKVCNKSNYRQIPENSPSWCYAPFDPEGILGSLTAAVTCIIGLQFGHILVEIQDHKERLFRWSMLSLFLFALGIFLVFLDQLDHQLLHPSMNVLYLHSLCLIPAVSAHIEEQRCQIRMVSASYMYCR
;
A
#
# COMPACT_ATOMS: atom_id res chain seq x y z
N MET A 1 36.10 -51.99 -70.17
CA MET A 1 35.52 -52.57 -71.40
C MET A 1 34.19 -53.17 -70.97
N ALA A 2 33.08 -52.70 -71.57
CA ALA A 2 31.67 -53.04 -71.26
C ALA A 2 31.18 -52.55 -69.87
N GLU A 3 29.92 -52.17 -69.62
CA GLU A 3 28.66 -52.44 -70.33
C GLU A 3 27.53 -51.44 -69.92
N TYR A 4 26.40 -51.56 -70.61
CA TYR A 4 25.28 -50.64 -70.91
C TYR A 4 24.18 -50.37 -69.83
N ALA A 5 23.56 -49.17 -69.96
CA ALA A 5 22.11 -48.80 -69.89
C ALA A 5 21.29 -48.97 -68.56
N PRO A 6 20.10 -48.33 -68.38
CA PRO A 6 19.20 -47.64 -69.34
C PRO A 6 18.58 -46.27 -68.91
N LEU A 7 17.65 -45.80 -69.77
CA LEU A 7 16.93 -44.53 -69.97
C LEU A 7 15.74 -44.22 -69.03
N GLN A 8 15.16 -43.01 -69.26
CA GLN A 8 13.73 -42.57 -69.21
C GLN A 8 13.38 -41.68 -68.00
N TYR A 9 12.58 -40.60 -68.02
CA TYR A 9 12.00 -39.60 -68.96
C TYR A 9 11.09 -38.75 -68.04
N ASP A 10 11.00 -37.42 -68.16
CA ASP A 10 9.73 -36.69 -67.92
C ASP A 10 9.79 -35.20 -68.27
N ASP A 11 8.62 -34.73 -68.70
CA ASP A 11 8.29 -33.64 -69.61
C ASP A 11 8.07 -32.25 -68.98
N GLU A 12 8.12 -31.26 -69.89
CA GLU A 12 7.34 -30.01 -70.01
C GLU A 12 6.84 -29.24 -68.77
N GLU A 13 7.21 -27.95 -68.66
CA GLU A 13 6.35 -26.84 -69.13
C GLU A 13 7.01 -25.46 -68.89
N GLN A 14 7.23 -24.75 -70.00
CA GLN A 14 7.05 -23.30 -70.20
C GLN A 14 7.57 -22.34 -69.10
N GLN A 15 8.76 -21.75 -69.27
CA GLN A 15 8.95 -20.53 -70.08
C GLN A 15 7.81 -19.50 -69.98
N LEU A 16 7.81 -18.66 -68.94
CA LEU A 16 7.37 -17.28 -69.07
C LEU A 16 8.06 -16.38 -68.04
N GLN A 17 8.62 -15.27 -68.53
CA GLN A 17 9.12 -14.10 -67.78
C GLN A 17 10.63 -14.05 -67.43
N LEU A 18 11.44 -14.02 -68.50
CA LEU A 18 12.58 -13.12 -68.61
C LEU A 18 12.10 -11.66 -68.76
N ARG A 19 12.55 -10.73 -67.90
CA ARG A 19 12.92 -9.33 -68.22
C ARG A 19 13.49 -8.53 -67.01
N LEU A 20 14.83 -8.39 -66.97
CA LEU A 20 15.68 -7.21 -66.60
C LEU A 20 15.64 -6.58 -65.16
N PRO A 21 16.68 -5.82 -64.73
CA PRO A 21 18.13 -5.99 -64.87
C PRO A 21 18.88 -5.98 -63.50
N SER A 22 20.12 -6.47 -63.51
CA SER A 22 21.09 -6.42 -62.40
C SER A 22 21.54 -4.99 -62.09
N ARG A 23 21.32 -4.54 -60.84
CA ARG A 23 21.90 -3.31 -60.29
C ARG A 23 22.70 -3.64 -59.03
N HIS A 24 24.03 -3.66 -59.16
CA HIS A 24 24.93 -3.54 -58.01
C HIS A 24 24.65 -2.20 -57.33
N GLN A 25 24.15 -2.24 -56.09
CA GLN A 25 24.24 -1.14 -55.15
C GLN A 25 25.00 -1.63 -53.92
N HIS A 26 26.21 -1.10 -53.74
CA HIS A 26 26.95 -1.17 -52.49
C HIS A 26 26.11 -0.58 -51.36
N CYS A 27 25.77 -1.40 -50.36
CA CYS A 27 25.30 -0.89 -49.08
C CYS A 27 26.50 -0.27 -48.34
N PRO A 28 26.40 0.99 -47.85
CA PRO A 28 27.38 1.49 -46.91
C PRO A 28 27.31 0.67 -45.60
N PRO A 29 28.44 0.46 -44.90
CA PRO A 29 28.42 -0.22 -43.60
C PRO A 29 27.52 0.57 -42.63
N PRO A 30 26.80 -0.12 -41.73
CA PRO A 30 25.90 0.56 -40.79
C PRO A 30 26.69 1.57 -39.96
N PRO A 31 26.13 2.77 -39.69
CA PRO A 31 26.81 3.74 -38.86
C PRO A 31 27.01 3.14 -37.47
N PHE A 32 28.20 3.39 -36.94
CA PHE A 32 28.69 3.09 -35.60
C PHE A 32 27.54 2.93 -34.58
N SER A 33 27.45 1.75 -33.96
CA SER A 33 26.56 1.48 -32.84
C SER A 33 26.87 2.46 -31.72
N VAL A 34 26.11 3.56 -31.65
CA VAL A 34 26.06 4.41 -30.47
C VAL A 34 25.55 3.51 -29.36
N ALA A 35 26.41 3.21 -28.39
CA ALA A 35 26.06 2.46 -27.20
C ALA A 35 24.80 3.10 -26.58
N GLY A 36 23.65 2.51 -26.89
CA GLY A 36 22.37 2.98 -26.42
C GLY A 36 22.42 2.94 -24.91
N ILE A 37 22.30 4.11 -24.28
CA ILE A 37 21.92 4.20 -22.87
C ILE A 37 20.65 3.36 -22.77
N THR A 38 20.76 2.16 -22.19
CA THR A 38 19.61 1.30 -21.96
C THR A 38 18.74 2.02 -20.95
N ARG A 39 17.78 2.82 -21.45
CA ARG A 39 16.75 3.44 -20.64
C ARG A 39 16.09 2.30 -19.88
N SER A 40 16.13 2.36 -18.55
CA SER A 40 15.37 1.43 -17.71
C SER A 40 13.91 1.48 -18.17
N SER A 41 13.44 0.39 -18.77
CA SER A 41 12.05 0.32 -19.24
C SER A 41 11.13 0.46 -18.03
N ARG A 42 10.35 1.54 -18.00
CA ARG A 42 9.36 1.78 -16.95
C ARG A 42 8.21 0.79 -17.14
N VAL A 43 7.69 0.26 -16.04
CA VAL A 43 6.54 -0.64 -16.07
C VAL A 43 5.27 0.20 -16.10
N ALA A 44 4.72 0.41 -17.30
CA ALA A 44 3.58 1.31 -17.50
C ALA A 44 2.33 0.91 -16.70
N SER A 45 2.03 -0.39 -16.56
CA SER A 45 0.89 -0.86 -15.75
C SER A 45 1.02 -0.51 -14.27
N LEU A 46 2.25 -0.41 -13.76
CA LEU A 46 2.52 0.00 -12.39
C LEU A 46 2.25 1.50 -12.21
N ASP A 47 2.67 2.32 -13.17
CA ASP A 47 2.42 3.77 -13.15
C ASP A 47 0.91 4.07 -13.26
N VAL A 48 0.16 3.32 -14.09
CA VAL A 48 -1.31 3.41 -14.16
C VAL A 48 -1.95 3.06 -12.82
N PHE A 49 -1.54 1.96 -12.18
CA PHE A 49 -2.10 1.57 -10.89
C PHE A 49 -1.82 2.58 -9.77
N ARG A 50 -0.62 3.18 -9.74
CA ARG A 50 -0.33 4.30 -8.82
C ARG A 50 -1.26 5.49 -9.07
N GLY A 51 -1.48 5.85 -10.34
CA GLY A 51 -2.42 6.90 -10.72
C GLY A 51 -3.84 6.59 -10.26
N LEU A 52 -4.28 5.34 -10.42
CA LEU A 52 -5.59 4.87 -9.93
C LEU A 52 -5.72 4.98 -8.41
N CYS A 53 -4.67 4.66 -7.64
CA CYS A 53 -4.67 4.82 -6.18
C CYS A 53 -4.83 6.30 -5.77
N VAL A 54 -4.14 7.22 -6.46
CA VAL A 54 -4.28 8.67 -6.22
C VAL A 54 -5.67 9.16 -6.60
N PHE A 55 -6.21 8.71 -7.73
CA PHE A 55 -7.57 9.03 -8.13
C PHE A 55 -8.59 8.53 -7.09
N LEU A 56 -8.44 7.29 -6.62
CA LEU A 56 -9.34 6.70 -5.63
C LEU A 56 -9.29 7.48 -4.30
N MET A 57 -8.09 7.85 -3.84
CA MET A 57 -7.91 8.71 -2.66
C MET A 57 -8.70 10.02 -2.81
N MET A 58 -8.51 10.71 -3.93
CA MET A 58 -9.21 11.97 -4.21
C MET A 58 -10.73 11.74 -4.26
N PHE A 59 -11.19 10.67 -4.90
CA PHE A 59 -12.60 10.35 -5.01
C PHE A 59 -13.26 10.12 -3.65
N VAL A 60 -12.63 9.36 -2.75
CA VAL A 60 -13.19 9.10 -1.41
C VAL A 60 -13.09 10.31 -0.49
N ASP A 61 -12.04 11.14 -0.61
CA ASP A 61 -11.88 12.37 0.19
C ASP A 61 -12.96 13.41 -0.12
N TYR A 62 -13.28 13.61 -1.40
CA TYR A 62 -14.30 14.58 -1.83
C TYR A 62 -15.71 13.99 -1.84
N GLY A 63 -15.87 12.70 -2.17
CA GLY A 63 -17.16 12.03 -2.25
C GLY A 63 -17.68 11.49 -0.92
N GLY A 64 -16.78 11.13 0.00
CA GLY A 64 -17.11 10.53 1.31
C GLY A 64 -18.12 11.31 2.15
N PRO A 65 -18.01 12.65 2.26
CA PRO A 65 -18.99 13.46 2.99
C PRO A 65 -20.42 13.40 2.41
N ILE A 66 -20.56 13.09 1.12
CA ILE A 66 -21.87 13.01 0.42
C ILE A 66 -22.41 11.58 0.50
N PHE A 67 -21.53 10.59 0.34
CA PHE A 67 -21.89 9.18 0.28
C PHE A 67 -21.18 8.40 1.40
N PRO A 68 -21.84 8.12 2.53
CA PRO A 68 -21.22 7.43 3.67
C PRO A 68 -20.64 6.05 3.33
N ILE A 69 -21.14 5.38 2.29
CA ILE A 69 -20.66 4.06 1.85
C ILE A 69 -19.26 4.07 1.23
N ILE A 70 -18.81 5.23 0.72
CA ILE A 70 -17.46 5.37 0.15
C ILE A 70 -16.48 6.04 1.13
N ALA A 71 -16.97 6.65 2.22
CA ALA A 71 -16.14 7.19 3.30
C ALA A 71 -15.59 6.07 4.20
N HIS A 72 -14.63 6.38 5.08
CA HIS A 72 -14.13 5.43 6.08
C HIS A 72 -15.25 4.87 6.96
N ALA A 73 -15.19 3.56 7.25
CA ALA A 73 -16.09 2.97 8.23
C ALA A 73 -15.87 3.64 9.61
N PRO A 74 -16.93 3.90 10.40
CA PRO A 74 -16.78 4.66 11.64
C PRO A 74 -15.84 4.00 12.66
N TRP A 75 -15.86 2.68 12.80
CA TRP A 75 -14.88 1.98 13.65
C TRP A 75 -14.64 0.55 13.17
N ASN A 76 -15.71 -0.23 13.10
CA ASN A 76 -15.70 -1.57 12.51
C ASN A 76 -16.49 -1.53 11.20
N GLY A 77 -15.96 -2.19 10.18
CA GLY A 77 -16.56 -2.25 8.84
C GLY A 77 -15.50 -2.13 7.76
N LEU A 78 -15.91 -2.27 6.51
CA LEU A 78 -15.02 -2.15 5.36
C LEU A 78 -15.73 -1.33 4.29
N HIS A 79 -15.26 -0.10 4.08
CA HIS A 79 -15.75 0.76 3.02
C HIS A 79 -14.66 1.00 1.97
N LEU A 80 -15.03 1.68 0.87
CA LEU A 80 -14.12 1.91 -0.26
C LEU A 80 -12.85 2.68 0.16
N ALA A 81 -12.96 3.68 1.04
CA ALA A 81 -11.82 4.46 1.54
C ALA A 81 -10.78 3.63 2.28
N ASP A 82 -11.20 2.55 2.96
CA ASP A 82 -10.32 1.74 3.79
C ASP A 82 -9.31 0.90 2.96
N PHE A 83 -9.57 0.72 1.66
CA PHE A 83 -8.69 0.01 0.73
C PHE A 83 -7.55 0.87 0.16
N VAL A 84 -7.69 2.18 0.19
CA VAL A 84 -6.76 3.11 -0.50
C VAL A 84 -5.34 2.96 0.04
N MET A 85 -5.18 3.01 1.36
CA MET A 85 -3.88 2.94 2.02
C MET A 85 -3.18 1.57 1.81
N PRO A 86 -3.85 0.41 1.98
CA PRO A 86 -3.30 -0.89 1.60
C PRO A 86 -2.78 -0.95 0.15
N PHE A 87 -3.53 -0.39 -0.81
CA PHE A 87 -3.12 -0.40 -2.22
C PHE A 87 -1.87 0.45 -2.46
N PHE A 88 -1.75 1.62 -1.83
CA PHE A 88 -0.55 2.45 -1.89
C PHE A 88 0.68 1.74 -1.33
N LEU A 89 0.54 1.07 -0.19
CA LEU A 89 1.63 0.35 0.45
C LEU A 89 2.05 -0.89 -0.36
N PHE A 90 1.06 -1.63 -0.87
CA PHE A 90 1.29 -2.78 -1.73
C PHE A 90 2.07 -2.38 -2.99
N ILE A 91 1.62 -1.35 -3.72
CA ILE A 91 2.30 -0.92 -4.95
C ILE A 91 3.68 -0.32 -4.65
N ALA A 92 3.85 0.36 -3.52
CA ALA A 92 5.17 0.83 -3.07
C ALA A 92 6.14 -0.34 -2.87
N GLY A 93 5.67 -1.45 -2.29
CA GLY A 93 6.42 -2.70 -2.17
C GLY A 93 6.79 -3.32 -3.52
N VAL A 94 5.83 -3.45 -4.45
CA VAL A 94 6.09 -3.96 -5.81
C VAL A 94 7.15 -3.11 -6.52
N SER A 95 7.08 -1.79 -6.34
CA SER A 95 8.03 -0.84 -6.92
C SER A 95 9.45 -1.03 -6.39
N LEU A 96 9.57 -1.39 -5.12
CA LEU A 96 10.84 -1.59 -4.44
C LEU A 96 11.60 -2.80 -5.01
N ALA A 97 10.90 -3.91 -5.24
CA ALA A 97 11.44 -5.11 -5.89
C ALA A 97 12.04 -4.81 -7.29
N ILE A 98 11.38 -3.93 -8.06
CA ILE A 98 11.87 -3.52 -9.37
C ILE A 98 13.09 -2.60 -9.23
N ALA A 99 13.04 -1.64 -8.28
CA ALA A 99 14.10 -0.67 -8.06
C ALA A 99 15.41 -1.31 -7.57
N TYR A 100 15.31 -2.31 -6.69
CA TYR A 100 16.46 -2.99 -6.08
C TYR A 100 16.78 -4.36 -6.69
N LYS A 101 16.25 -4.67 -7.89
CA LYS A 101 16.54 -5.91 -8.64
C LYS A 101 18.04 -6.28 -8.69
N LYS A 102 18.91 -5.27 -8.78
CA LYS A 102 20.37 -5.41 -8.72
C LYS A 102 20.95 -4.40 -7.73
N VAL A 103 21.16 -4.82 -6.49
CA VAL A 103 21.93 -4.07 -5.50
C VAL A 103 23.41 -4.37 -5.72
N ILE A 104 24.18 -3.36 -6.14
CA ILE A 104 25.64 -3.46 -6.31
C ILE A 104 26.34 -3.13 -4.98
N ASP A 105 25.95 -2.02 -4.35
CA ASP A 105 26.42 -1.59 -3.04
C ASP A 105 25.24 -1.42 -2.08
N ARG A 106 25.26 -2.19 -0.98
CA ARG A 106 24.21 -2.20 0.04
C ARG A 106 24.20 -0.90 0.85
N THR A 107 25.35 -0.29 1.06
CA THR A 107 25.48 0.92 1.89
C THR A 107 24.93 2.13 1.16
N ASP A 108 25.30 2.32 -0.11
CA ASP A 108 24.75 3.35 -0.98
C ASP A 108 23.24 3.17 -1.20
N ALA A 109 22.77 1.94 -1.42
CA ALA A 109 21.34 1.64 -1.54
C ALA A 109 20.57 2.00 -0.25
N THR A 110 21.14 1.69 0.92
CA THR A 110 20.55 2.03 2.22
C THR A 110 20.50 3.54 2.41
N LYS A 111 21.60 4.26 2.14
CA LYS A 111 21.66 5.72 2.26
C LYS A 111 20.64 6.41 1.36
N LYS A 112 20.51 5.97 0.10
CA LYS A 112 19.51 6.48 -0.86
C LYS A 112 18.08 6.25 -0.36
N THR A 113 17.79 5.05 0.13
CA THR A 113 16.49 4.71 0.72
C THR A 113 16.14 5.60 1.90
N VAL A 114 17.03 5.68 2.89
CA VAL A 114 16.83 6.46 4.11
C VAL A 114 16.67 7.95 3.78
N THR A 115 17.49 8.48 2.87
CA THR A 115 17.37 9.89 2.45
C THR A 115 16.02 10.19 1.81
N ARG A 116 15.51 9.29 0.95
CA ARG A 116 14.17 9.43 0.34
C ARG A 116 13.07 9.40 1.40
N ALA A 117 13.18 8.49 2.35
CA ALA A 117 12.21 8.33 3.42
C ALA A 117 12.19 9.54 4.37
N VAL A 118 13.36 10.05 4.77
CA VAL A 118 13.46 11.25 5.59
C VAL A 118 12.84 12.44 4.87
N LYS A 119 13.11 12.63 3.57
CA LYS A 119 12.47 13.69 2.77
C LYS A 119 10.95 13.56 2.75
N LEU A 120 10.43 12.34 2.55
CA LEU A 120 8.99 12.08 2.53
C LEU A 120 8.35 12.31 3.91
N PHE A 121 9.03 11.90 4.98
CA PHE A 121 8.58 12.08 6.35
C PHE A 121 8.51 13.56 6.72
N LEU A 122 9.58 14.32 6.46
CA LEU A 122 9.63 15.76 6.70
C LEU A 122 8.61 16.52 5.87
N LEU A 123 8.39 16.12 4.61
CA LEU A 123 7.32 16.67 3.78
C LEU A 123 5.93 16.40 4.41
N GLY A 124 5.72 15.22 4.97
CA GLY A 124 4.50 14.87 5.70
C GLY A 124 4.27 15.78 6.91
N VAL A 125 5.29 15.91 7.77
CA VAL A 125 5.22 16.79 8.94
C VAL A 125 5.02 18.25 8.52
N PHE A 126 5.64 18.71 7.44
CA PHE A 126 5.46 20.08 6.94
C PHE A 126 4.03 20.35 6.45
N LEU A 127 3.45 19.41 5.67
CA LEU A 127 2.09 19.54 5.15
C LEU A 127 1.03 19.43 6.26
N GLN A 128 1.28 18.59 7.27
CA GLN A 128 0.32 18.28 8.32
C GLN A 128 0.47 19.16 9.57
N GLY A 129 1.68 19.64 9.84
CA GLY A 129 2.05 20.49 10.98
C GLY A 129 1.68 21.96 10.84
N GLY A 130 0.68 22.26 10.01
CA GLY A 130 -0.07 23.50 10.19
C GLY A 130 0.27 24.66 9.28
N TYR A 131 1.20 24.54 8.33
CA TYR A 131 1.38 25.63 7.35
C TYR A 131 0.08 25.94 6.58
N LEU A 132 -0.84 24.97 6.50
CA LEU A 132 -2.18 25.09 5.94
C LEU A 132 -3.25 24.67 6.96
N HIS A 133 -3.39 25.39 8.08
CA HIS A 133 -4.53 25.21 8.96
C HIS A 133 -5.81 25.76 8.30
N GLY A 134 -6.72 24.85 7.95
CA GLY A 134 -8.03 25.18 7.42
C GLY A 134 -7.98 25.70 5.98
N THR A 135 -8.16 24.80 5.01
CA THR A 135 -8.45 25.16 3.60
C THR A 135 -9.68 26.07 3.47
N LYS A 136 -10.44 26.24 4.55
CA LYS A 136 -11.63 27.10 4.66
C LYS A 136 -11.40 28.40 5.47
N SER A 137 -10.27 28.55 6.18
CA SER A 137 -10.03 29.71 7.07
C SER A 137 -8.80 30.56 6.73
N PHE A 138 -7.99 30.19 5.72
CA PHE A 138 -6.81 30.96 5.26
C PHE A 138 -5.85 31.40 6.40
N THR A 139 -5.75 30.60 7.46
CA THR A 139 -4.87 30.85 8.61
C THR A 139 -3.53 30.16 8.38
N TYR A 140 -2.45 30.94 8.31
CA TYR A 140 -1.08 30.46 8.06
C TYR A 140 -0.26 30.49 9.36
N GLY A 141 0.32 29.36 9.78
CA GLY A 141 1.20 29.31 10.96
C GLY A 141 1.45 27.89 11.46
N VAL A 142 2.69 27.61 11.88
CA VAL A 142 3.05 26.32 12.50
C VAL A 142 2.69 26.36 13.98
N ASP A 143 1.64 25.65 14.37
CA ASP A 143 1.36 25.39 15.79
C ASP A 143 2.18 24.18 16.24
N ILE A 144 3.29 24.46 16.92
CA ILE A 144 4.22 23.44 17.42
C ILE A 144 3.55 22.58 18.51
N PHE A 145 2.57 23.12 19.24
CA PHE A 145 1.89 22.41 20.32
C PHE A 145 0.75 21.50 19.83
N GLY A 146 0.28 21.71 18.59
CA GLY A 146 -0.76 20.92 17.93
C GLY A 146 -0.29 20.13 16.69
N VAL A 147 1.02 20.08 16.42
CA VAL A 147 1.55 19.39 15.22
C VAL A 147 1.23 17.91 15.26
N ARG A 148 0.55 17.38 14.23
CA ARG A 148 0.30 15.95 14.13
C ARG A 148 1.55 15.22 13.66
N TRP A 149 2.14 14.41 14.54
CA TRP A 149 3.41 13.70 14.27
C TRP A 149 3.25 12.55 13.28
N MET A 150 2.18 11.77 13.41
CA MET A 150 1.89 10.61 12.57
C MET A 150 0.79 10.90 11.55
N GLY A 151 1.04 10.53 10.30
CA GLY A 151 0.12 10.70 9.19
C GLY A 151 0.45 9.75 8.05
N ILE A 152 -0.32 9.87 6.97
CA ILE A 152 -0.28 8.95 5.82
C ILE A 152 1.14 8.92 5.21
N LEU A 153 1.77 10.08 4.99
CA LEU A 153 3.10 10.17 4.38
C LEU A 153 4.19 9.60 5.28
N GLN A 154 4.09 9.83 6.59
CA GLN A 154 4.99 9.31 7.61
C GLN A 154 4.90 7.78 7.66
N ARG A 155 3.68 7.24 7.65
CA ARG A 155 3.44 5.79 7.64
C ARG A 155 3.96 5.12 6.36
N ILE A 156 3.73 5.72 5.19
CA ILE A 156 4.29 5.25 3.92
C ILE A 156 5.83 5.27 3.98
N SER A 157 6.42 6.31 4.56
CA SER A 157 7.86 6.45 4.71
C SER A 157 8.46 5.33 5.58
N ILE A 158 7.87 5.07 6.76
CA ILE A 158 8.30 4.01 7.67
C ILE A 158 8.19 2.65 6.99
N ALA A 159 7.03 2.33 6.41
CA ALA A 159 6.80 1.07 5.72
C ALA A 159 7.76 0.86 4.53
N TYR A 160 8.06 1.92 3.79
CA TYR A 160 9.00 1.89 2.67
C TYR A 160 10.43 1.58 3.12
N VAL A 161 10.93 2.24 4.18
CA VAL A 161 12.29 1.97 4.71
C VAL A 161 12.39 0.55 5.22
N VAL A 162 11.41 0.10 5.99
CA VAL A 162 11.43 -1.24 6.58
C VAL A 162 11.46 -2.31 5.48
N ALA A 163 10.59 -2.20 4.47
CA ALA A 163 10.59 -3.13 3.33
C ALA A 163 11.90 -3.05 2.52
N ALA A 164 12.46 -1.85 2.33
CA ALA A 164 13.71 -1.65 1.60
C ALA A 164 14.92 -2.23 2.33
N LEU A 165 14.98 -2.08 3.65
CA LEU A 165 16.01 -2.71 4.48
C LEU A 165 15.86 -4.24 4.43
N CYS A 166 14.63 -4.76 4.48
CA CYS A 166 14.38 -6.19 4.27
C CYS A 166 14.95 -6.66 2.92
N GLU A 167 14.74 -5.91 1.84
CA GLU A 167 15.25 -6.28 0.51
C GLU A 167 16.78 -6.19 0.38
N ILE A 168 17.39 -5.16 0.96
CA ILE A 168 18.83 -4.93 0.82
C ILE A 168 19.65 -5.89 1.69
N TRP A 169 19.16 -6.21 2.89
CA TRP A 169 19.93 -6.94 3.91
C TRP A 169 19.55 -8.41 4.03
N LEU A 170 18.32 -8.80 3.72
CA LEU A 170 17.91 -10.21 3.80
C LEU A 170 18.22 -10.91 2.47
N PRO A 171 19.03 -11.99 2.50
CA PRO A 171 19.41 -12.67 1.27
C PRO A 171 18.20 -13.39 0.66
N CYS A 172 17.67 -12.87 -0.45
CA CYS A 172 16.73 -13.62 -1.28
C CYS A 172 17.53 -14.66 -2.08
N GLN A 173 17.47 -15.93 -1.66
CA GLN A 173 18.26 -16.99 -2.27
C GLN A 173 17.68 -17.33 -3.64
N LYS A 174 18.33 -16.87 -4.72
CA LYS A 174 17.96 -17.10 -6.14
C LYS A 174 18.13 -18.56 -6.59
N ARG A 175 17.63 -19.52 -5.82
CA ARG A 175 17.77 -20.95 -6.10
C ARG A 175 16.45 -21.52 -6.63
N LYS A 176 16.58 -22.37 -7.66
CA LYS A 176 15.53 -23.03 -8.45
C LYS A 176 14.51 -23.90 -7.66
N PHE A 177 14.38 -23.77 -6.34
CA PHE A 177 13.58 -24.69 -5.53
C PHE A 177 12.69 -23.97 -4.51
N GLY A 178 11.38 -24.00 -4.75
CA GLY A 178 10.31 -23.78 -3.77
C GLY A 178 10.05 -22.32 -3.37
N MET A 179 8.82 -21.85 -3.65
CA MET A 179 8.28 -20.53 -3.27
C MET A 179 8.43 -20.22 -1.77
N GLY A 180 8.32 -21.23 -0.89
CA GLY A 180 8.38 -21.05 0.56
C GLY A 180 9.79 -20.83 1.13
N ARG A 181 10.85 -21.33 0.48
CA ARG A 181 12.23 -21.22 1.02
C ARG A 181 12.93 -19.93 0.58
N SER A 182 12.50 -19.33 -0.52
CA SER A 182 13.06 -18.07 -1.05
C SER A 182 12.72 -16.85 -0.19
N TYR A 183 11.51 -16.81 0.40
CA TYR A 183 11.02 -15.68 1.19
C TYR A 183 11.05 -15.89 2.71
N PHE A 184 11.78 -16.91 3.19
CA PHE A 184 11.77 -17.31 4.60
C PHE A 184 12.04 -16.14 5.55
N TRP A 185 13.11 -15.36 5.30
CA TRP A 185 13.45 -14.21 6.15
C TRP A 185 12.40 -13.11 6.13
N GLN A 186 11.77 -12.86 4.98
CA GLN A 186 10.69 -11.89 4.87
C GLN A 186 9.46 -12.35 5.67
N TRP A 187 9.14 -13.65 5.64
CA TRP A 187 8.08 -14.23 6.46
C TRP A 187 8.40 -14.20 7.96
N CYS A 188 9.66 -14.39 8.36
CA CYS A 188 10.08 -14.21 9.74
C CYS A 188 9.85 -12.77 10.22
N VAL A 189 10.17 -11.78 9.40
CA VAL A 189 9.90 -10.36 9.73
C VAL A 189 8.41 -10.08 9.79
N ILE A 190 7.62 -10.59 8.83
CA ILE A 190 6.15 -10.47 8.84
C ILE A 190 5.58 -11.08 10.12
N PHE A 191 5.99 -12.31 10.46
CA PHE A 191 5.53 -12.99 11.67
C PHE A 191 5.92 -12.21 12.92
N CYS A 192 7.17 -11.73 13.02
CA CYS A 192 7.63 -10.91 14.13
C CYS A 192 6.77 -9.65 14.30
N PHE A 193 6.52 -8.89 13.23
CA PHE A 193 5.66 -7.71 13.31
C PHE A 193 4.21 -8.04 13.64
N CYS A 194 3.64 -9.10 13.08
CA CYS A 194 2.29 -9.55 13.41
C CYS A 194 2.18 -9.99 14.88
N THR A 195 3.15 -10.75 15.39
CA THR A 195 3.18 -11.18 16.79
C THR A 195 3.36 -9.99 17.74
N THR A 196 4.26 -9.05 17.44
CA THR A 196 4.40 -7.81 18.23
C THR A 196 3.13 -6.99 18.17
N TYR A 197 2.51 -6.85 17.00
CA TYR A 197 1.24 -6.14 16.84
C TYR A 197 0.13 -6.74 17.70
N LEU A 198 -0.11 -8.05 17.58
CA LEU A 198 -1.13 -8.76 18.34
C LEU A 198 -0.81 -8.77 19.85
N GLY A 199 0.45 -9.00 20.21
CA GLY A 199 0.92 -8.99 21.59
C GLY A 199 0.72 -7.64 22.28
N LEU A 200 0.98 -6.53 21.58
CA LEU A 200 0.69 -5.19 22.10
C LEU A 200 -0.81 -4.89 22.10
N LEU A 201 -1.53 -5.31 21.06
CA LEU A 201 -2.96 -5.04 20.92
C LEU A 201 -3.78 -5.70 22.05
N TYR A 202 -3.54 -6.99 22.29
CA TYR A 202 -4.29 -7.79 23.26
C TYR A 202 -3.61 -7.87 24.64
N GLY A 203 -2.28 -7.85 24.67
CA GLY A 203 -1.52 -8.07 25.90
C GLY A 203 -1.42 -6.84 26.80
N LEU A 204 -1.55 -5.62 26.28
CA LEU A 204 -1.43 -4.41 27.09
C LEU A 204 -2.70 -4.10 27.88
N HIS A 205 -2.51 -3.70 29.14
CA HIS A 205 -3.59 -3.19 29.98
C HIS A 205 -3.76 -1.69 29.77
N VAL A 206 -5.00 -1.27 29.52
CA VAL A 206 -5.33 0.14 29.29
C VAL A 206 -5.95 0.74 30.56
N PRO A 207 -5.24 1.66 31.24
CA PRO A 207 -5.76 2.32 32.43
C PRO A 207 -6.81 3.37 32.08
N ASP A 208 -7.58 3.78 33.08
CA ASP A 208 -8.45 4.95 33.01
C ASP A 208 -7.65 6.18 32.60
N TRP A 209 -8.29 7.05 31.82
CA TRP A 209 -7.63 8.23 31.30
C TRP A 209 -8.57 9.41 31.16
N GLU A 210 -8.00 10.60 31.13
CA GLU A 210 -8.75 11.85 31.02
C GLU A 210 -8.13 12.79 30.00
N PHE A 211 -8.95 13.66 29.42
CA PHE A 211 -8.51 14.67 28.47
C PHE A 211 -9.38 15.92 28.59
N SER A 212 -8.84 17.05 28.12
CA SER A 212 -9.51 18.35 28.20
C SER A 212 -9.83 18.89 26.81
N THR A 213 -11.00 19.49 26.65
CA THR A 213 -11.37 20.21 25.41
C THR A 213 -11.73 21.65 25.72
N SER A 214 -11.18 22.60 24.96
CA SER A 214 -11.50 24.03 25.02
C SER A 214 -12.58 24.36 23.99
N ASN A 215 -13.76 24.80 24.44
CA ASN A 215 -14.79 25.34 23.54
C ASN A 215 -14.70 26.87 23.54
N LEU A 216 -14.47 27.46 22.37
CA LEU A 216 -14.68 28.90 22.19
C LEU A 216 -16.20 29.13 22.07
N GLY A 217 -16.81 29.58 23.16
CA GLY A 217 -18.23 29.93 23.18
C GLY A 217 -18.52 30.99 22.12
N SER A 218 -19.48 30.71 21.24
CA SER A 218 -20.03 31.70 20.34
C SER A 218 -20.60 32.88 21.13
N SER A 219 -20.14 34.09 20.79
CA SER A 219 -20.61 35.41 21.20
C SER A 219 -20.57 35.74 22.71
N LEU A 220 -19.41 36.19 23.20
CA LEU A 220 -19.11 37.28 24.15
C LEU A 220 -17.76 36.98 24.86
N PRO A 221 -16.96 38.01 25.24
CA PRO A 221 -15.57 37.82 25.62
C PRO A 221 -15.48 37.46 27.10
N THR A 222 -15.77 36.21 27.49
CA THR A 222 -15.57 35.78 28.88
C THR A 222 -15.45 34.27 29.00
N SER A 223 -14.32 33.83 29.58
CA SER A 223 -13.95 32.48 30.04
C SER A 223 -13.86 31.38 28.98
N GLU A 224 -12.63 30.93 28.70
CA GLU A 224 -12.37 29.60 28.15
C GLU A 224 -12.88 28.56 29.16
N ILE A 225 -13.99 27.88 28.83
CA ILE A 225 -14.50 26.79 29.67
C ILE A 225 -13.80 25.50 29.22
N THR A 226 -12.80 25.08 30.00
CA THR A 226 -12.12 23.79 29.83
C THR A 226 -13.00 22.68 30.39
N ARG A 227 -13.55 21.82 29.52
CA ARG A 227 -14.30 20.63 29.95
C ARG A 227 -13.34 19.44 30.06
N VAL A 228 -13.29 18.82 31.24
CA VAL A 228 -12.49 17.60 31.49
C VAL A 228 -13.38 16.39 31.30
N HIS A 229 -12.97 15.49 30.40
CA HIS A 229 -13.66 14.26 30.06
C HIS A 229 -12.90 13.08 30.65
N LYS A 230 -13.56 12.26 31.47
CA LYS A 230 -13.00 11.02 32.04
C LYS A 230 -13.50 9.80 31.27
N VAL A 231 -12.59 8.92 30.89
CA VAL A 231 -12.89 7.66 30.20
C VAL A 231 -12.45 6.53 31.12
N LYS A 232 -13.43 5.72 31.54
CA LYS A 232 -13.18 4.52 32.35
C LYS A 232 -12.80 3.36 31.42
N CYS A 233 -11.58 2.89 31.59
CA CYS A 233 -11.06 1.65 31.03
C CYS A 233 -10.79 0.70 32.22
N GLY A 234 -9.81 -0.21 32.12
CA GLY A 234 -9.55 -1.19 33.20
C GLY A 234 -9.52 -2.64 32.76
N PHE A 235 -9.51 -2.91 31.45
CA PHE A 235 -9.42 -4.27 30.90
C PHE A 235 -8.24 -4.39 29.92
N ARG A 236 -7.95 -5.62 29.48
CA ARG A 236 -6.98 -5.93 28.42
C ARG A 236 -7.76 -6.34 27.17
N GLY A 237 -7.18 -6.13 25.99
CA GLY A 237 -7.74 -6.63 24.74
C GLY A 237 -9.05 -6.00 24.27
N ASP A 238 -9.48 -4.88 24.85
CA ASP A 238 -10.60 -4.12 24.30
C ASP A 238 -10.19 -3.48 22.97
N LEU A 239 -10.97 -3.75 21.91
CA LEU A 239 -10.75 -3.23 20.56
C LEU A 239 -11.68 -2.05 20.25
N GLY A 240 -12.45 -1.58 21.22
CA GLY A 240 -13.33 -0.43 21.10
C GLY A 240 -12.57 0.90 20.98
N PRO A 241 -13.23 1.97 20.50
CA PRO A 241 -12.62 3.28 20.28
C PRO A 241 -12.12 3.95 21.57
N ALA A 242 -12.70 3.60 22.72
CA ALA A 242 -12.40 4.24 23.99
C ALA A 242 -11.14 3.68 24.68
N CYS A 243 -10.95 2.37 24.62
CA CYS A 243 -10.02 1.64 25.48
C CYS A 243 -9.08 0.71 24.70
N ASN A 244 -8.90 0.92 23.39
CA ASN A 244 -7.88 0.17 22.67
C ASN A 244 -6.45 0.58 23.08
N SER A 245 -5.57 -0.42 23.05
CA SER A 245 -4.16 -0.24 23.41
C SER A 245 -3.38 0.53 22.34
N ALA A 246 -3.79 0.50 21.07
CA ALA A 246 -3.17 1.29 20.00
C ALA A 246 -3.24 2.80 20.29
N GLY A 247 -4.44 3.30 20.58
CA GLY A 247 -4.69 4.68 20.97
C GLY A 247 -4.10 5.01 22.34
N MET A 248 -3.98 4.05 23.26
CA MET A 248 -3.20 4.25 24.49
C MET A 248 -1.72 4.52 24.19
N ILE A 249 -1.09 3.70 23.34
CA ILE A 249 0.32 3.88 22.94
C ILE A 249 0.51 5.22 22.26
N ASP A 250 -0.37 5.58 21.33
CA ASP A 250 -0.26 6.84 20.61
C ASP A 250 -0.44 8.04 21.56
N ARG A 251 -1.39 7.99 22.52
CA ARG A 251 -1.54 9.02 23.56
C ARG A 251 -0.32 9.14 24.47
N ALA A 252 0.30 8.02 24.84
CA ALA A 252 1.44 7.98 25.73
C ALA A 252 2.74 8.46 25.05
N VAL A 253 2.95 8.11 23.79
CA VAL A 253 4.19 8.39 23.05
C VAL A 253 4.12 9.70 22.27
N LEU A 254 3.01 9.94 21.55
CA LEU A 254 2.85 11.14 20.71
C LEU A 254 2.27 12.31 21.51
N GLY A 255 1.47 12.04 22.53
CA GLY A 255 0.74 13.05 23.30
C GLY A 255 -0.62 13.40 22.69
N ILE A 256 -1.60 13.70 23.55
CA ILE A 256 -3.01 13.89 23.16
C ILE A 256 -3.20 15.04 22.15
N ASN A 257 -2.43 16.12 22.29
CA ASN A 257 -2.53 17.30 21.43
C ASN A 257 -2.01 17.06 20.00
N HIS A 258 -1.21 16.02 19.81
CA HIS A 258 -0.60 15.69 18.52
C HIS A 258 -1.39 14.61 17.76
N LEU A 259 -2.55 14.21 18.29
CA LEU A 259 -3.43 13.22 17.68
C LEU A 259 -4.45 13.87 16.74
N TYR A 260 -4.97 13.09 15.80
CA TYR A 260 -6.01 13.56 14.90
C TYR A 260 -7.33 13.85 15.63
N ALA A 261 -7.77 15.11 15.58
CA ALA A 261 -8.92 15.61 16.31
C ALA A 261 -10.30 15.21 15.72
N ARG A 262 -10.36 14.63 14.51
CA ARG A 262 -11.62 14.27 13.83
C ARG A 262 -11.67 12.81 13.39
N PRO A 263 -11.57 11.85 14.32
CA PRO A 263 -11.54 10.43 13.96
C PRO A 263 -12.86 9.95 13.34
N ALA A 264 -12.78 8.90 12.54
CA ALA A 264 -13.93 8.31 11.85
C ALA A 264 -15.04 7.83 12.81
N TYR A 265 -14.66 7.42 14.03
CA TYR A 265 -15.64 6.96 15.02
C TYR A 265 -16.57 8.04 15.54
N GLY A 266 -16.25 9.32 15.28
CA GLY A 266 -17.19 10.42 15.54
C GLY A 266 -18.49 10.28 14.73
N ASN A 267 -18.50 9.45 13.69
CA ASN A 267 -19.69 9.11 12.90
C ASN A 267 -20.48 7.91 13.44
N LEU A 268 -20.06 7.29 14.56
CA LEU A 268 -20.86 6.25 15.19
C LEU A 268 -22.22 6.82 15.60
N LYS A 269 -23.28 5.99 15.50
CA LYS A 269 -24.64 6.36 15.94
C LYS A 269 -24.68 6.88 17.38
N VAL A 270 -23.84 6.34 18.25
CA VAL A 270 -23.72 6.73 19.67
C VAL A 270 -23.10 8.13 19.86
N CYS A 271 -22.25 8.56 18.91
CA CYS A 271 -21.63 9.88 18.88
C CYS A 271 -22.33 10.83 17.90
N ASN A 272 -23.45 10.43 17.31
CA ASN A 272 -24.01 11.07 16.13
C ASN A 272 -24.33 12.54 16.38
N LYS A 273 -23.73 13.39 15.56
CA LYS A 273 -23.99 14.83 15.54
C LYS A 273 -25.39 15.01 14.94
N SER A 274 -26.32 15.55 15.73
CA SER A 274 -27.54 16.11 15.14
C SER A 274 -27.14 17.22 14.13
N ASN A 275 -28.10 17.70 13.32
CA ASN A 275 -27.91 18.66 12.21
C ASN A 275 -27.04 19.92 12.51
N TYR A 276 -26.66 20.15 13.77
CA TYR A 276 -25.87 21.28 14.26
C TYR A 276 -24.36 21.07 14.39
N ARG A 277 -23.76 19.99 13.84
CA ARG A 277 -22.29 19.74 13.89
C ARG A 277 -21.69 19.58 15.30
N GLN A 278 -22.51 19.55 16.35
CA GLN A 278 -22.09 19.38 17.74
C GLN A 278 -22.46 17.98 18.24
N ILE A 279 -21.57 17.38 19.03
CA ILE A 279 -21.82 16.08 19.67
C ILE A 279 -22.84 16.30 20.79
N PRO A 280 -23.87 15.44 20.92
CA PRO A 280 -24.85 15.55 22.02
C PRO A 280 -24.17 15.53 23.40
N GLU A 281 -24.71 16.30 24.35
CA GLU A 281 -24.17 16.39 25.71
C GLU A 281 -24.28 15.07 26.49
N ASN A 282 -25.21 14.19 26.07
CA ASN A 282 -25.40 12.84 26.62
C ASN A 282 -24.52 11.76 25.96
N SER A 283 -23.69 12.10 24.98
CA SER A 283 -22.81 11.12 24.34
C SER A 283 -21.65 10.70 25.26
N PRO A 284 -21.13 9.47 25.11
CA PRO A 284 -19.96 9.02 25.86
C PRO A 284 -18.78 9.99 25.75
N SER A 285 -18.05 10.17 26.85
CA SER A 285 -16.91 11.10 26.94
C SER A 285 -15.86 10.85 25.85
N TRP A 286 -15.60 9.59 25.49
CA TRP A 286 -14.66 9.23 24.43
C TRP A 286 -15.08 9.67 23.02
N CYS A 287 -16.34 10.08 22.78
CA CYS A 287 -16.74 10.64 21.47
C CYS A 287 -16.00 11.95 21.14
N TYR A 288 -15.50 12.67 22.15
CA TYR A 288 -14.72 13.90 22.00
C TYR A 288 -13.22 13.66 21.90
N ALA A 289 -12.77 12.41 22.11
CA ALA A 289 -11.36 12.07 22.12
C ALA A 289 -10.73 12.19 20.73
N PRO A 290 -9.48 12.66 20.63
CA PRO A 290 -8.70 12.53 19.42
C PRO A 290 -8.14 11.09 19.29
N PHE A 291 -7.96 10.63 18.06
CA PHE A 291 -7.43 9.29 17.78
C PHE A 291 -6.76 9.24 16.41
N ASP A 292 -5.59 8.62 16.35
CA ASP A 292 -4.83 8.48 15.12
C ASP A 292 -4.92 7.08 14.50
N PRO A 293 -5.62 6.91 13.36
CA PRO A 293 -5.61 5.63 12.64
C PRO A 293 -4.26 5.30 12.00
N GLU A 294 -3.41 6.32 11.81
CA GLU A 294 -2.07 6.21 11.21
C GLU A 294 -0.96 6.16 12.26
N GLY A 295 -1.29 5.81 13.51
CA GLY A 295 -0.38 5.81 14.64
C GLY A 295 0.76 4.80 14.59
N ILE A 296 1.48 4.68 15.70
CA ILE A 296 2.72 3.89 15.81
C ILE A 296 2.44 2.42 15.53
N LEU A 297 1.40 1.87 16.17
CA LEU A 297 1.07 0.45 16.03
C LEU A 297 0.56 0.12 14.61
N GLY A 298 -0.15 1.07 13.97
CA GLY A 298 -0.58 0.95 12.58
C GLY A 298 0.57 0.98 11.56
N SER A 299 1.73 1.52 11.93
CA SER A 299 2.92 1.50 11.06
C SER A 299 3.51 0.10 10.90
N LEU A 300 3.34 -0.80 11.89
CA LEU A 300 3.76 -2.20 11.80
C LEU A 300 2.97 -2.94 10.73
N THR A 301 1.64 -2.80 10.72
CA THR A 301 0.78 -3.45 9.71
C THR A 301 1.05 -2.87 8.32
N ALA A 302 1.37 -1.58 8.21
CA ALA A 302 1.77 -0.99 6.93
C ALA A 302 3.08 -1.55 6.38
N ALA A 303 4.08 -1.77 7.25
CA ALA A 303 5.32 -2.43 6.86
C ALA A 303 5.06 -3.86 6.34
N VAL A 304 4.18 -4.62 7.01
CA VAL A 304 3.76 -5.96 6.54
C VAL A 304 3.14 -5.90 5.15
N THR A 305 2.18 -5.00 4.90
CA THR A 305 1.57 -4.84 3.56
C THR A 305 2.60 -4.48 2.49
N CYS A 306 3.58 -3.62 2.82
CA CYS A 306 4.66 -3.25 1.92
C CYS A 306 5.59 -4.44 1.60
N ILE A 307 5.93 -5.27 2.59
CA ILE A 307 6.73 -6.49 2.40
C ILE A 307 5.97 -7.53 1.55
N ILE A 308 4.66 -7.67 1.73
CA ILE A 308 3.84 -8.53 0.86
C ILE A 308 3.90 -8.00 -0.59
N GLY A 309 3.75 -6.69 -0.79
CA GLY A 309 3.94 -6.07 -2.11
C GLY A 309 5.31 -6.35 -2.73
N LEU A 310 6.37 -6.33 -1.91
CA LEU A 310 7.73 -6.67 -2.34
C LEU A 310 7.81 -8.11 -2.89
N GLN A 311 7.19 -9.09 -2.21
CA GLN A 311 7.12 -10.48 -2.70
C GLN A 311 6.43 -10.60 -4.05
N PHE A 312 5.32 -9.87 -4.24
CA PHE A 312 4.62 -9.81 -5.53
C PHE A 312 5.49 -9.20 -6.63
N GLY A 313 6.26 -8.17 -6.30
CA GLY A 313 7.24 -7.57 -7.21
C GLY A 313 8.39 -8.51 -7.59
N HIS A 314 8.86 -9.37 -6.68
CA HIS A 314 9.85 -10.40 -7.01
C HIS A 314 9.32 -11.39 -8.04
N ILE A 315 8.08 -11.87 -7.85
CA ILE A 315 7.40 -12.74 -8.83
C ILE A 315 7.30 -12.05 -10.20
N LEU A 316 6.98 -10.76 -10.23
CA LEU A 316 6.91 -9.96 -11.47
C LEU A 316 8.27 -9.86 -12.19
N VAL A 317 9.36 -9.73 -11.44
CA VAL A 317 10.71 -9.50 -11.96
C VAL A 317 11.44 -10.78 -12.35
N GLU A 318 11.22 -11.87 -11.61
CA GLU A 318 11.92 -13.15 -11.77
C GLU A 318 11.25 -14.05 -12.82
N ILE A 319 9.93 -14.08 -12.85
CA ILE A 319 9.16 -14.97 -13.75
C ILE A 319 8.79 -14.20 -15.00
N GLN A 320 9.10 -14.77 -16.17
CA GLN A 320 8.74 -14.16 -17.45
C GLN A 320 7.33 -14.58 -17.91
N ASP A 321 6.94 -15.83 -17.67
CA ASP A 321 5.65 -16.39 -18.09
C ASP A 321 4.46 -15.81 -17.31
N HIS A 322 3.40 -15.47 -18.04
CA HIS A 322 2.22 -14.80 -17.49
C HIS A 322 1.32 -15.76 -16.69
N LYS A 323 1.18 -17.01 -17.14
CA LYS A 323 0.34 -18.01 -16.47
C LYS A 323 0.94 -18.40 -15.13
N GLU A 324 2.26 -18.62 -15.10
CA GLU A 324 2.99 -18.94 -13.89
C GLU A 324 2.97 -17.80 -12.87
N ARG A 325 3.07 -16.53 -13.30
CA ARG A 325 2.89 -15.38 -12.39
C ARG A 325 1.52 -15.40 -11.74
N LEU A 326 0.46 -15.51 -12.55
CA LEU A 326 -0.91 -15.51 -12.06
C LEU A 326 -1.15 -16.67 -11.09
N PHE A 327 -0.63 -17.86 -11.41
CA PHE A 327 -0.72 -19.03 -10.54
C PHE A 327 -0.07 -18.78 -9.17
N ARG A 328 1.17 -18.28 -9.14
CA ARG A 328 1.88 -18.01 -7.87
C ARG A 328 1.24 -16.90 -7.05
N TRP A 329 0.81 -15.82 -7.70
CA TRP A 329 0.07 -14.74 -7.06
C TRP A 329 -1.25 -15.26 -6.46
N SER A 330 -1.96 -16.13 -7.18
CA SER A 330 -3.21 -16.74 -6.71
C SER A 330 -2.96 -17.66 -5.52
N MET A 331 -1.92 -18.49 -5.55
CA MET A 331 -1.54 -19.37 -4.44
C MET A 331 -1.19 -18.59 -3.17
N LEU A 332 -0.38 -17.53 -3.29
CA LEU A 332 -0.03 -16.66 -2.16
C LEU A 332 -1.27 -15.95 -1.59
N SER A 333 -2.16 -15.47 -2.47
CA SER A 333 -3.41 -14.81 -2.06
C SER A 333 -4.36 -15.78 -1.36
N LEU A 334 -4.50 -17.01 -1.87
CA LEU A 334 -5.33 -18.05 -1.26
C LEU A 334 -4.78 -18.47 0.12
N PHE A 335 -3.46 -18.59 0.27
CA PHE A 335 -2.84 -18.86 1.56
C PHE A 335 -3.14 -17.76 2.58
N LEU A 336 -2.95 -16.49 2.20
CA LEU A 336 -3.24 -15.33 3.06
C LEU A 336 -4.73 -15.25 3.42
N PHE A 337 -5.62 -15.56 2.48
CA PHE A 337 -7.06 -15.62 2.69
C PHE A 337 -7.45 -16.73 3.66
N ALA A 338 -6.92 -17.95 3.49
CA ALA A 338 -7.16 -19.07 4.38
C ALA A 338 -6.64 -18.81 5.80
N LEU A 339 -5.46 -18.18 5.92
CA LEU A 339 -4.93 -17.73 7.21
C LEU A 339 -5.87 -16.69 7.86
N GLY A 340 -6.45 -15.80 7.07
CA GLY A 340 -7.42 -14.80 7.56
C GLY A 340 -8.68 -15.43 8.11
N ILE A 341 -9.28 -16.36 7.36
CA ILE A 341 -10.44 -17.14 7.82
C ILE A 341 -10.10 -17.91 9.10
N PHE A 342 -8.91 -18.53 9.16
CA PHE A 342 -8.47 -19.26 10.34
C PHE A 342 -8.36 -18.35 11.57
N LEU A 343 -7.81 -17.14 11.44
CA LEU A 343 -7.74 -16.17 12.53
C LEU A 343 -9.14 -15.69 12.97
N VAL A 344 -10.07 -15.48 12.04
CA VAL A 344 -11.49 -15.17 12.34
C VAL A 344 -12.19 -16.34 13.04
N PHE A 345 -11.85 -17.58 12.68
CA PHE A 345 -12.41 -18.75 13.33
C PHE A 345 -11.89 -18.93 14.76
N LEU A 346 -10.59 -18.72 14.98
CA LEU A 346 -9.99 -18.69 16.32
C LEU A 346 -10.60 -17.58 17.19
N ASP A 347 -10.93 -16.44 16.59
CA ASP A 347 -11.65 -15.34 17.23
C ASP A 347 -13.04 -15.78 17.73
N GLN A 348 -13.85 -16.41 16.88
CA GLN A 348 -15.20 -16.86 17.24
C GLN A 348 -15.23 -17.96 18.32
N LEU A 349 -14.17 -18.75 18.45
CA LEU A 349 -14.08 -19.82 19.46
C LEU A 349 -13.85 -19.31 20.88
N ASP A 350 -13.33 -18.10 21.02
CA ASP A 350 -13.03 -17.50 22.31
C ASP A 350 -13.77 -16.17 22.42
N HIS A 351 -14.99 -16.21 22.96
CA HIS A 351 -15.99 -15.13 23.00
C HIS A 351 -15.52 -13.79 23.64
N GLN A 352 -14.25 -13.69 24.04
CA GLN A 352 -13.62 -12.55 24.69
C GLN A 352 -12.25 -12.13 24.13
N LEU A 353 -11.66 -12.84 23.17
CA LEU A 353 -10.22 -12.68 22.88
C LEU A 353 -9.86 -12.10 21.52
N LEU A 354 -10.75 -12.11 20.54
CA LEU A 354 -10.66 -11.22 19.41
C LEU A 354 -12.06 -10.58 19.21
N HIS A 355 -12.06 -9.39 18.65
CA HIS A 355 -13.20 -8.88 17.91
C HIS A 355 -12.57 -8.64 16.53
N PRO A 356 -13.33 -8.70 15.41
CA PRO A 356 -12.78 -8.33 14.12
C PRO A 356 -12.48 -6.83 14.13
N SER A 357 -11.30 -6.46 14.62
CA SER A 357 -10.74 -5.14 14.43
C SER A 357 -10.43 -4.99 12.94
N MET A 358 -10.43 -3.74 12.47
CA MET A 358 -10.03 -3.30 11.12
C MET A 358 -8.75 -3.98 10.57
N ASN A 359 -7.92 -4.59 11.43
CA ASN A 359 -6.68 -5.28 11.07
C ASN A 359 -6.88 -6.70 10.53
N VAL A 360 -7.96 -7.38 10.92
CA VAL A 360 -8.35 -8.66 10.31
C VAL A 360 -8.88 -8.43 8.88
N LEU A 361 -9.48 -7.26 8.65
CA LEU A 361 -9.88 -6.77 7.33
C LEU A 361 -8.69 -6.35 6.43
N TYR A 362 -7.53 -5.99 7.00
CA TYR A 362 -6.28 -5.84 6.25
C TYR A 362 -5.80 -7.18 5.66
N LEU A 363 -6.08 -8.30 6.32
CA LEU A 363 -5.85 -9.64 5.76
C LEU A 363 -6.90 -9.98 4.69
N HIS A 364 -8.15 -9.54 4.84
CA HIS A 364 -9.16 -9.62 3.77
C HIS A 364 -8.84 -8.74 2.54
N SER A 365 -8.12 -7.63 2.74
CA SER A 365 -7.67 -6.75 1.63
C SER A 365 -6.61 -7.42 0.74
N LEU A 366 -5.99 -8.50 1.21
CA LEU A 366 -5.11 -9.36 0.41
C LEU A 366 -5.89 -10.20 -0.61
N CYS A 367 -7.23 -10.28 -0.47
CA CYS A 367 -8.11 -10.96 -1.43
C CYS A 367 -8.32 -10.17 -2.74
N LEU A 368 -7.96 -8.88 -2.78
CA LEU A 368 -7.96 -8.04 -3.99
C LEU A 368 -6.62 -8.01 -4.71
N ILE A 369 -5.55 -8.54 -4.09
CA ILE A 369 -4.25 -8.66 -4.74
C ILE A 369 -4.29 -9.50 -6.03
N PRO A 370 -5.05 -10.62 -6.14
CA PRO A 370 -5.15 -11.32 -7.41
C PRO A 370 -5.89 -10.49 -8.48
N ALA A 371 -6.89 -9.67 -8.11
CA ALA A 371 -7.57 -8.76 -9.04
C ALA A 371 -6.66 -7.61 -9.49
N VAL A 372 -5.92 -7.00 -8.57
CA VAL A 372 -4.90 -5.97 -8.87
C VAL A 372 -3.78 -6.55 -9.74
N SER A 373 -3.34 -7.78 -9.45
CA SER A 373 -2.26 -8.43 -10.20
C SER A 373 -2.72 -8.89 -11.59
N ALA A 374 -3.96 -9.39 -11.69
CA ALA A 374 -4.60 -9.69 -12.98
C ALA A 374 -4.78 -8.42 -13.81
N HIS A 375 -5.18 -7.31 -13.19
CA HIS A 375 -5.32 -6.03 -13.88
C HIS A 375 -3.97 -5.43 -14.29
N ILE A 376 -2.93 -5.51 -13.45
CA ILE A 376 -1.56 -5.10 -13.80
C ILE A 376 -1.05 -5.90 -15.01
N GLU A 377 -1.40 -7.18 -15.12
CA GLU A 377 -1.01 -8.03 -16.24
C GLU A 377 -1.89 -7.79 -17.49
N GLU A 378 -3.19 -7.60 -17.32
CA GLU A 378 -4.13 -7.23 -18.39
C GLU A 378 -3.74 -5.90 -19.03
N GLN A 379 -3.46 -4.87 -18.22
CA GLN A 379 -2.96 -3.58 -18.68
C GLN A 379 -1.61 -3.73 -19.38
N ARG A 380 -0.72 -4.62 -18.91
CA ARG A 380 0.56 -4.89 -19.59
C ARG A 380 0.37 -5.55 -20.96
N CYS A 381 -0.57 -6.49 -21.08
CA CYS A 381 -0.95 -7.12 -22.34
C CYS A 381 -1.57 -6.10 -23.31
N GLN A 382 -2.50 -5.25 -22.83
CA GLN A 382 -3.09 -4.21 -23.67
C GLN A 382 -2.06 -3.18 -24.13
N ILE A 383 -1.17 -2.71 -23.26
CA ILE A 383 -0.11 -1.76 -23.62
C ILE A 383 0.90 -2.38 -24.61
N ARG A 384 1.21 -3.68 -24.48
CA ARG A 384 2.04 -4.42 -25.45
C ARG A 384 1.34 -4.58 -26.80
N MET A 385 0.04 -4.90 -26.81
CA MET A 385 -0.74 -4.98 -28.06
C MET A 385 -0.80 -3.63 -28.76
N VAL A 386 -1.08 -2.54 -28.02
CA VAL A 386 -1.06 -1.18 -28.57
C VAL A 386 0.33 -0.82 -29.08
N SER A 387 1.40 -1.09 -28.32
CA SER A 387 2.78 -0.80 -28.77
C SER A 387 3.20 -1.64 -29.98
N ALA A 388 2.75 -2.89 -30.09
CA ALA A 388 2.98 -3.76 -31.25
C ALA A 388 2.21 -3.25 -32.48
N SER A 389 0.97 -2.78 -32.31
CA SER A 389 0.19 -2.14 -33.38
C SER A 389 0.83 -0.84 -33.87
N TYR A 390 1.40 -0.02 -32.97
CA TYR A 390 2.14 1.19 -33.35
C TYR A 390 3.48 0.88 -34.05
N MET A 391 4.12 -0.25 -33.75
CA MET A 391 5.38 -0.66 -34.39
C MET A 391 5.18 -1.27 -35.80
N TYR A 392 3.95 -1.72 -36.11
CA TYR A 392 3.54 -2.14 -37.45
C TYR A 392 2.93 -1.02 -38.30
N CYS A 393 2.71 0.17 -37.72
CA CYS A 393 2.18 1.36 -38.40
C CYS A 393 3.24 2.46 -38.65
N ARG A 394 4.53 2.12 -38.51
CA ARG A 394 5.69 2.92 -38.92
C ARG A 394 6.53 2.09 -39.86
#